data_AF-A0A7C1PZW8-F1
#
_entry.id   AF-A0A7C1PZW8-F1
#
_cell.length_a   1.000
_cell.length_b   1.000
_cell.length_c   1.000
_cell.angle_alpha   90.00
_cell.angle_beta   90.00
_cell.angle_gamma   90.00
#
_symmetry.space_group_name_H-M   'P 1'
#
loop_
_entity.id
_entity.type
_entity.pdbx_description
1 polymer ?
#
loop_
_entity_poly.entity_id
_entity_poly.type
_entity_poly.pdbx_seq_one_letter_code
_entity_poly.pdbx_strand_id
1 'polypeptide(L)'
;MARLFKNILKHGSLYSGIGGWLLAAHWAGMENIFTCEIDKFCNKILDKHFPETDRHYDIKETNFEKYRGAINILSTSDPCQPFSFAGKRGGKTDDRYLWPQTIRVIREIKPSYVVFENVHGFISMAFENVALNLEAEGYTVESFIIPACAIGAWHRRNRLWIIAYSNEQHGNISGLSSGQISQFKASKIFKDFKDVPDTRLQRQAKYEKQTKGIEQCCEITNIPNTSSGRHKPQEGEISTRGNSFKHQDWWATEPDVGRVAHGIPNRVDRLKSLGNSIVPQIALIIFEAIKEYNSTNTKIVTST
;
A
#
# COMPACT_ATOMS: atom_id res chain seq x y z
N MET A 1 10.13 -10.86 -37.78
CA MET A 1 9.23 -10.16 -36.84
C MET A 1 9.28 -10.87 -35.49
N ALA A 2 10.36 -10.66 -34.72
CA ALA A 2 10.42 -11.18 -33.36
C ALA A 2 9.47 -10.34 -32.50
N ARG A 3 8.40 -10.96 -32.00
CA ARG A 3 7.47 -10.38 -31.05
C ARG A 3 8.30 -10.01 -29.81
N LEU A 4 8.56 -8.73 -29.59
CA LEU A 4 9.12 -8.20 -28.34
C LEU A 4 8.16 -8.61 -27.23
N PHE A 5 8.41 -9.75 -26.57
CA PHE A 5 7.74 -10.08 -25.33
C PHE A 5 8.16 -9.00 -24.34
N LYS A 6 7.24 -8.07 -24.06
CA LYS A 6 7.39 -7.13 -22.96
C LYS A 6 7.46 -8.01 -21.71
N ASN A 7 8.63 -8.14 -21.09
CA ASN A 7 8.77 -8.91 -19.85
C ASN A 7 7.85 -8.26 -18.80
N ILE A 8 6.69 -8.88 -18.58
CA ILE A 8 5.73 -8.45 -17.56
C ILE A 8 6.35 -8.80 -16.21
N LEU A 9 6.48 -7.80 -15.33
CA LEU A 9 7.00 -8.04 -13.99
C LEU A 9 5.98 -8.82 -13.18
N LYS A 10 6.48 -9.80 -12.43
CA LYS A 10 5.70 -10.68 -11.56
C LYS A 10 5.74 -10.19 -10.12
N HIS A 11 4.56 -10.08 -9.51
CA HIS A 11 4.35 -9.55 -8.17
C HIS A 11 3.81 -10.61 -7.22
N GLY A 12 4.36 -10.66 -6.01
CA GLY A 12 3.81 -11.42 -4.88
C GLY A 12 3.45 -10.49 -3.73
N SER A 13 2.35 -10.74 -3.02
CA SER A 13 1.86 -9.88 -1.94
C SER A 13 1.71 -10.65 -0.62
N LEU A 14 2.42 -10.23 0.41
CA LEU A 14 2.27 -10.71 1.79
C LEU A 14 1.45 -9.72 2.61
N TYR A 15 0.64 -10.22 3.54
CA TYR A 15 -0.25 -9.40 4.38
C TYR A 15 -1.13 -8.49 3.53
N SER A 16 -1.79 -9.11 2.55
CA SER A 16 -2.37 -8.42 1.39
C SER A 16 -3.53 -7.48 1.76
N GLY A 17 -4.15 -7.68 2.92
CA GLY A 17 -5.36 -6.99 3.34
C GLY A 17 -6.43 -7.07 2.27
N ILE A 18 -7.06 -5.93 1.96
CA ILE A 18 -8.07 -5.82 0.91
C ILE A 18 -7.51 -5.68 -0.50
N GLY A 19 -6.21 -5.92 -0.69
CA GLY A 19 -5.56 -5.95 -1.99
C GLY A 19 -5.00 -4.61 -2.47
N GLY A 20 -4.64 -3.71 -1.57
CA GLY A 20 -4.01 -2.43 -1.95
C GLY A 20 -2.73 -2.62 -2.77
N TRP A 21 -1.88 -3.57 -2.40
CA TRP A 21 -0.69 -3.95 -3.17
C TRP A 21 -1.04 -4.52 -4.54
N LEU A 22 -2.01 -5.43 -4.61
CA LEU A 22 -2.44 -6.05 -5.86
C LEU A 22 -3.04 -5.04 -6.84
N LEU A 23 -3.79 -4.08 -6.33
CA LEU A 23 -4.38 -3.01 -7.10
C LEU A 23 -3.29 -2.11 -7.71
N ALA A 24 -2.29 -1.72 -6.91
CA ALA A 24 -1.15 -0.96 -7.40
C ALA A 24 -0.35 -1.73 -8.48
N ALA A 25 -0.10 -3.03 -8.26
CA ALA A 25 0.58 -3.88 -9.22
C ALA A 25 -0.23 -4.02 -10.53
N HIS A 26 -1.54 -4.19 -10.43
CA HIS A 26 -2.43 -4.23 -11.58
C HIS A 26 -2.42 -2.92 -12.38
N TRP A 27 -2.50 -1.75 -11.70
CA TRP A 27 -2.35 -0.45 -12.36
C TRP A 27 -0.99 -0.27 -13.03
N ALA A 28 0.07 -0.80 -12.43
CA ALA A 28 1.40 -0.84 -13.01
C ALA A 28 1.54 -1.86 -14.17
N GLY A 29 0.49 -2.59 -14.54
CA GLY A 29 0.53 -3.60 -15.60
C GLY A 29 1.42 -4.80 -15.27
N MET A 30 1.51 -5.16 -13.99
CA MET A 30 2.23 -6.33 -13.49
C MET A 30 1.29 -7.52 -13.36
N GLU A 31 1.86 -8.73 -13.35
CA GLU A 31 1.14 -9.97 -13.09
C GLU A 31 1.16 -10.28 -11.59
N ASN A 32 -0.01 -10.37 -10.96
CA ASN A 32 -0.13 -10.81 -9.57
C ASN A 32 -0.07 -12.34 -9.50
N ILE A 33 1.03 -12.89 -8.99
CA ILE A 33 1.26 -14.35 -8.95
C ILE A 33 0.62 -14.99 -7.73
N PHE A 34 0.81 -14.38 -6.55
CA PHE A 34 0.22 -14.91 -5.33
C PHE A 34 -0.10 -13.83 -4.30
N THR A 35 -0.94 -14.20 -3.35
CA THR A 35 -1.20 -13.45 -2.12
C THR A 35 -1.07 -14.34 -0.90
N CYS A 36 -0.70 -13.75 0.24
CA CYS A 36 -0.85 -14.36 1.55
C CYS A 36 -1.65 -13.42 2.47
N GLU A 37 -2.79 -13.86 2.98
CA GLU A 37 -3.64 -13.09 3.90
C GLU A 37 -4.44 -14.02 4.83
N ILE A 38 -4.37 -13.79 6.14
CA ILE A 38 -5.02 -14.63 7.16
C ILE A 38 -6.47 -14.21 7.42
N ASP A 39 -6.82 -12.94 7.21
CA ASP A 39 -8.13 -12.39 7.53
C ASP A 39 -9.20 -12.85 6.52
N LYS A 40 -10.25 -13.50 7.03
CA LYS A 40 -11.33 -14.07 6.20
C LYS A 40 -12.11 -13.01 5.43
N PHE A 41 -12.27 -11.80 5.97
CA PHE A 41 -13.00 -10.73 5.29
C PHE A 41 -12.18 -10.18 4.12
N CYS A 42 -10.89 -9.94 4.35
CA CYS A 42 -9.94 -9.55 3.31
C CYS A 42 -9.90 -10.57 2.17
N ASN A 43 -9.82 -11.87 2.49
CA ASN A 43 -9.83 -12.94 1.48
C ASN A 43 -11.08 -12.92 0.59
N LYS A 44 -12.29 -12.67 1.15
CA LYS A 44 -13.51 -12.51 0.32
C LYS A 44 -13.41 -11.39 -0.71
N ILE A 45 -12.74 -10.29 -0.37
CA ILE A 45 -12.51 -9.17 -1.28
C ILE A 45 -11.48 -9.56 -2.33
N LEU A 46 -10.39 -10.19 -1.91
CA LEU A 46 -9.35 -10.65 -2.82
C LEU A 46 -9.89 -11.69 -3.81
N ASP A 47 -10.72 -12.63 -3.39
CA ASP A 47 -11.32 -13.65 -4.26
C ASP A 47 -12.26 -13.04 -5.30
N LYS A 48 -12.96 -11.96 -4.93
CA LYS A 48 -13.83 -11.23 -5.84
C LYS A 48 -13.05 -10.46 -6.91
N HIS A 49 -11.96 -9.80 -6.54
CA HIS A 49 -11.28 -8.85 -7.43
C HIS A 49 -10.02 -9.41 -8.10
N PHE A 50 -9.44 -10.47 -7.54
CA PHE A 50 -8.23 -11.14 -8.01
C PHE A 50 -8.39 -12.67 -7.94
N PRO A 51 -9.37 -13.25 -8.67
CA PRO A 51 -9.67 -14.69 -8.61
C PRO A 51 -8.56 -15.57 -9.21
N GLU A 52 -7.77 -15.04 -10.15
CA GLU A 52 -6.70 -15.77 -10.84
C GLU A 52 -5.39 -15.82 -10.05
N THR A 53 -5.29 -15.08 -8.95
CA THR A 53 -4.06 -15.00 -8.14
C THR A 53 -4.00 -16.15 -7.13
N ASP A 54 -2.89 -16.88 -7.05
CA ASP A 54 -2.77 -18.01 -6.12
C ASP A 54 -2.91 -17.55 -4.65
N ARG A 55 -3.72 -18.28 -3.88
CA ARG A 55 -4.16 -17.87 -2.55
C ARG A 55 -3.45 -18.67 -1.46
N HIS A 56 -2.80 -17.95 -0.56
CA HIS A 56 -2.22 -18.46 0.68
C HIS A 56 -2.84 -17.73 1.87
N TYR A 57 -2.88 -18.40 3.02
CA TYR A 57 -3.59 -17.89 4.20
C TYR A 57 -2.63 -17.58 5.34
N ASP A 58 -2.13 -18.62 6.01
CA ASP A 58 -1.16 -18.47 7.09
C ASP A 58 0.26 -18.48 6.53
N ILE A 59 0.96 -17.35 6.71
CA ILE A 59 2.35 -17.22 6.33
C ILE A 59 3.25 -18.18 7.11
N LYS A 60 2.88 -18.63 8.32
CA LYS A 60 3.68 -19.57 9.13
C LYS A 60 3.67 -20.98 8.56
N GLU A 61 2.60 -21.37 7.87
CA GLU A 61 2.39 -22.73 7.37
C GLU A 61 2.68 -22.86 5.87
N THR A 62 2.67 -21.75 5.15
CA THR A 62 2.86 -21.74 3.69
C THR A 62 4.33 -21.92 3.31
N ASN A 63 4.60 -22.80 2.34
CA ASN A 63 5.91 -22.95 1.71
C ASN A 63 5.97 -22.12 0.41
N PHE A 64 6.84 -21.12 0.38
CA PHE A 64 7.00 -20.22 -0.77
C PHE A 64 8.16 -20.59 -1.69
N GLU A 65 8.91 -21.67 -1.42
CA GLU A 65 9.99 -22.17 -2.28
C GLU A 65 9.56 -22.42 -3.73
N LYS A 66 8.27 -22.77 -3.93
CA LYS A 66 7.69 -22.94 -5.27
C LYS A 66 7.74 -21.69 -6.14
N TYR A 67 7.96 -20.51 -5.56
CA TYR A 67 8.09 -19.23 -6.26
C TYR A 67 9.54 -18.75 -6.40
N ARG A 68 10.53 -19.55 -5.98
CA ARG A 68 11.93 -19.17 -6.02
C ARG A 68 12.34 -18.70 -7.42
N GLY A 69 12.85 -17.47 -7.50
CA GLY A 69 13.30 -16.85 -8.76
C GLY A 69 12.20 -16.47 -9.75
N ALA A 70 10.91 -16.65 -9.40
CA ALA A 70 9.78 -16.35 -10.26
C ALA A 70 9.15 -14.98 -9.97
N ILE A 71 9.47 -14.35 -8.83
CA ILE A 71 8.87 -13.10 -8.37
C ILE A 71 9.88 -11.97 -8.54
N ASN A 72 9.50 -10.92 -9.28
CA ASN A 72 10.35 -9.74 -9.42
C ASN A 72 10.18 -8.80 -8.24
N ILE A 73 8.93 -8.55 -7.82
CA ILE A 73 8.62 -7.65 -6.71
C ILE A 73 7.80 -8.38 -5.66
N LEU A 74 8.31 -8.45 -4.43
CA LEU A 74 7.58 -8.94 -3.27
C LEU A 74 7.15 -7.76 -2.41
N SER A 75 5.85 -7.54 -2.29
CA SER A 75 5.29 -6.54 -1.39
C SER A 75 4.91 -7.13 -0.05
N THR A 76 5.09 -6.34 1.01
CA THR A 76 4.75 -6.77 2.37
C THR A 76 4.33 -5.58 3.24
N SER A 77 3.41 -5.82 4.17
CA SER A 77 2.94 -4.86 5.20
C SER A 77 2.66 -5.62 6.50
N ASP A 78 3.68 -6.27 7.06
CA ASP A 78 3.53 -7.06 8.28
C ASP A 78 2.98 -6.22 9.45
N PRO A 79 2.17 -6.83 10.34
CA PRO A 79 1.51 -6.08 11.41
C PRO A 79 2.53 -5.49 12.38
N CYS A 80 2.43 -4.17 12.61
CA CYS A 80 3.31 -3.41 13.51
C CYS A 80 3.16 -3.74 15.02
N GLN A 81 2.24 -4.65 15.39
CA GLN A 81 1.95 -4.95 16.80
C GLN A 81 2.90 -6.03 17.29
N PRO A 82 3.83 -5.69 18.18
CA PRO A 82 3.43 -5.55 19.58
C PRO A 82 3.81 -4.24 20.29
N PHE A 83 4.28 -3.21 19.56
CA PHE A 83 4.92 -2.04 20.18
C PHE A 83 4.08 -0.76 20.21
N SER A 84 2.79 -0.81 19.85
CA SER A 84 1.91 0.36 19.98
C SER A 84 1.75 0.77 21.45
N PHE A 85 1.89 2.06 21.75
CA PHE A 85 1.79 2.71 23.08
C PHE A 85 0.59 2.31 23.96
N ALA A 86 -0.43 1.64 23.40
CA ALA A 86 -1.64 1.21 24.08
C ALA A 86 -1.62 -0.27 24.56
N GLY A 87 -0.51 -1.01 24.43
CA GLY A 87 -0.43 -2.43 24.81
C GLY A 87 0.84 -2.80 25.56
N LYS A 88 0.73 -3.75 26.52
CA LYS A 88 1.85 -4.27 27.33
C LYS A 88 3.00 -4.73 26.43
N ARG A 89 4.22 -4.28 26.76
CA ARG A 89 5.50 -4.50 26.04
C ARG A 89 5.87 -5.99 25.95
N GLY A 90 5.24 -6.73 25.04
CA GLY A 90 5.48 -8.16 24.81
C GLY A 90 6.79 -8.50 24.07
N GLY A 91 7.52 -7.50 23.57
CA GLY A 91 8.85 -7.69 22.99
C GLY A 91 8.90 -8.71 21.85
N LYS A 92 10.01 -9.45 21.75
CA LYS A 92 10.28 -10.51 20.75
C LYS A 92 9.57 -11.84 21.03
N THR A 93 8.89 -11.96 22.17
CA THR A 93 8.13 -13.15 22.58
C THR A 93 6.65 -13.05 22.20
N ASP A 94 6.28 -12.02 21.42
CA ASP A 94 4.92 -11.81 20.97
C ASP A 94 4.68 -12.53 19.64
N ASP A 95 3.71 -13.45 19.62
CA ASP A 95 3.31 -14.23 18.43
C ASP A 95 2.86 -13.36 17.23
N ARG A 96 2.66 -12.06 17.45
CA ARG A 96 2.30 -11.05 16.45
C ARG A 96 3.51 -10.42 15.77
N TYR A 97 4.74 -10.66 16.23
CA TYR A 97 5.96 -10.25 15.53
C TYR A 97 6.22 -11.20 14.36
N LEU A 98 5.77 -10.81 13.16
CA LEU A 98 5.82 -11.66 11.97
C LEU A 98 7.01 -11.40 11.04
N TRP A 99 7.88 -10.43 11.35
CA TRP A 99 9.10 -10.18 10.59
C TRP A 99 9.97 -11.44 10.38
N PRO A 100 10.15 -12.36 11.36
CA PRO A 100 10.88 -13.61 11.13
C PRO A 100 10.27 -14.47 10.02
N GLN A 101 8.95 -14.43 9.84
CA GLN A 101 8.28 -15.12 8.73
C GLN A 101 8.46 -14.36 7.42
N THR A 102 8.37 -13.03 7.45
CA THR A 102 8.63 -12.20 6.26
C THR A 102 10.04 -12.44 5.70
N ILE A 103 11.08 -12.43 6.56
CA ILE A 103 12.45 -12.69 6.11
C ILE A 103 12.66 -14.15 5.67
N ARG A 104 11.96 -15.13 6.29
CA ARG A 104 11.91 -16.51 5.79
C ARG A 104 11.38 -16.54 4.35
N VAL A 105 10.24 -15.91 4.09
CA VAL A 105 9.65 -15.89 2.74
C VAL A 105 10.58 -15.19 1.73
N ILE A 106 11.26 -14.11 2.12
CA ILE A 106 12.25 -13.44 1.26
C ILE A 106 13.40 -14.40 0.88
N ARG A 107 13.89 -15.21 1.83
CA ARG A 107 14.92 -16.25 1.57
C ARG A 107 14.44 -17.37 0.65
N GLU A 108 13.19 -17.79 0.81
CA GLU A 108 12.56 -18.81 -0.02
C GLU A 108 12.38 -18.31 -1.46
N ILE A 109 11.84 -17.10 -1.63
CA ILE A 109 11.49 -16.55 -2.94
C ILE A 109 12.70 -15.96 -3.67
N LYS A 110 13.61 -15.29 -2.96
CA LYS A 110 14.69 -14.45 -3.51
C LYS A 110 14.20 -13.46 -4.59
N PRO A 111 13.26 -12.56 -4.26
CA PRO A 111 12.75 -11.59 -5.23
C PRO A 111 13.81 -10.58 -5.66
N SER A 112 13.67 -9.96 -6.83
CA SER A 112 14.58 -8.88 -7.25
C SER A 112 14.41 -7.62 -6.39
N TYR A 113 13.18 -7.34 -5.96
CA TYR A 113 12.78 -6.20 -5.13
C TYR A 113 11.89 -6.65 -3.99
N VAL A 114 12.10 -6.07 -2.81
CA VAL A 114 11.16 -6.11 -1.68
C VAL A 114 10.66 -4.70 -1.43
N VAL A 115 9.34 -4.50 -1.45
CA VAL A 115 8.70 -3.23 -1.11
C VAL A 115 7.89 -3.42 0.16
N PHE A 116 8.29 -2.72 1.21
CA PHE A 116 7.71 -2.88 2.53
C PHE A 116 7.12 -1.57 3.03
N GLU A 117 5.87 -1.61 3.50
CA GLU A 117 5.19 -0.46 4.10
C GLU A 117 4.90 -0.72 5.58
N ASN A 118 5.12 0.31 6.41
CA ASN A 118 4.72 0.27 7.81
C ASN A 118 4.39 1.65 8.38
N VAL A 119 3.88 1.72 9.61
CA VAL A 119 3.58 2.99 10.29
C VAL A 119 4.86 3.78 10.57
N HIS A 120 4.76 5.11 10.61
CA HIS A 120 5.91 5.99 10.87
C HIS A 120 6.70 5.63 12.14
N GLY A 121 6.01 5.25 13.22
CA GLY A 121 6.67 4.86 14.48
C GLY A 121 7.55 3.61 14.36
N PHE A 122 7.43 2.83 13.29
CA PHE A 122 8.25 1.64 13.04
C PHE A 122 9.74 1.96 12.94
N ILE A 123 10.09 3.20 12.51
CA ILE A 123 11.47 3.69 12.44
C ILE A 123 12.20 3.45 13.76
N SER A 124 11.61 3.93 14.86
CA SER A 124 12.25 3.85 16.18
C SER A 124 12.16 2.47 16.82
N MET A 125 11.39 1.54 16.25
CA MET A 125 11.06 0.26 16.88
C MET A 125 11.83 -0.92 16.27
N ALA A 126 11.88 -0.99 14.94
CA ALA A 126 12.37 -2.19 14.24
C ALA A 126 13.04 -1.93 12.89
N PHE A 127 13.07 -0.69 12.40
CA PHE A 127 13.66 -0.38 11.09
C PHE A 127 15.11 -0.85 10.94
N GLU A 128 15.96 -0.58 11.93
CA GLU A 128 17.38 -1.00 11.88
C GLU A 128 17.51 -2.52 11.75
N ASN A 129 16.70 -3.28 12.49
CA ASN A 129 16.71 -4.74 12.41
C ASN A 129 16.26 -5.24 11.04
N VAL A 130 15.19 -4.64 10.49
CA VAL A 130 14.68 -4.94 9.16
C VAL A 130 15.74 -4.66 8.09
N ALA A 131 16.36 -3.48 8.13
CA ALA A 131 17.39 -3.09 7.19
C ALA A 131 18.58 -4.04 7.24
N LEU A 132 19.12 -4.32 8.44
CA LEU A 132 20.25 -5.24 8.62
C LEU A 132 19.93 -6.67 8.15
N ASN A 133 18.70 -7.14 8.38
CA ASN A 133 18.27 -8.46 7.90
C ASN A 133 18.21 -8.50 6.37
N LEU A 134 17.67 -7.47 5.72
CA LEU A 134 17.64 -7.38 4.26
C LEU A 134 19.04 -7.26 3.66
N GLU A 135 19.92 -6.46 4.27
CA GLU A 135 21.32 -6.32 3.85
C GLU A 135 22.09 -7.64 3.98
N ALA A 136 21.85 -8.40 5.06
CA ALA A 136 22.42 -9.73 5.23
C ALA A 136 21.96 -10.73 4.16
N GLU A 137 20.77 -10.52 3.56
CA GLU A 137 20.27 -11.28 2.41
C GLU A 137 20.74 -10.73 1.06
N GLY A 138 21.66 -9.76 1.03
CA GLY A 138 22.26 -9.23 -0.19
C GLY A 138 21.48 -8.10 -0.87
N TYR A 139 20.53 -7.48 -0.17
CA TYR A 139 19.79 -6.33 -0.70
C TYR A 139 20.42 -5.01 -0.28
N THR A 140 20.45 -4.04 -1.20
CA THR A 140 20.62 -2.64 -0.81
C THR A 140 19.28 -2.07 -0.37
N VAL A 141 19.24 -1.32 0.73
CA VAL A 141 18.01 -0.82 1.36
C VAL A 141 17.94 0.71 1.31
N GLU A 142 16.82 1.24 0.82
CA GLU A 142 16.48 2.66 0.93
C GLU A 142 15.13 2.83 1.63
N SER A 143 14.95 3.92 2.36
CA SER A 143 13.70 4.18 3.08
C SER A 143 13.22 5.63 2.97
N PHE A 144 11.90 5.80 3.02
CA PHE A 144 11.22 7.08 2.84
C PHE A 144 10.03 7.19 3.79
N ILE A 145 9.75 8.41 4.26
CA ILE A 145 8.46 8.73 4.87
C ILE A 145 7.63 9.46 3.84
N ILE A 146 6.50 8.84 3.46
CA ILE A 146 5.60 9.41 2.45
C ILE A 146 4.23 9.59 3.11
N PRO A 147 3.73 10.84 3.21
CA PRO A 147 2.35 11.07 3.59
C PRO A 147 1.42 10.77 2.43
N ALA A 148 0.23 10.22 2.72
CA ALA A 148 -0.81 10.02 1.73
C ALA A 148 -1.20 11.33 1.00
N CYS A 149 -1.16 12.47 1.69
CA CYS A 149 -1.49 13.76 1.09
C CYS A 149 -0.47 14.22 0.03
N ALA A 150 0.73 13.62 -0.02
CA ALA A 150 1.69 13.94 -1.07
C ALA A 150 1.25 13.49 -2.47
N ILE A 151 0.35 12.50 -2.55
CA ILE A 151 -0.28 12.07 -3.80
C ILE A 151 -1.71 12.63 -3.97
N GLY A 152 -2.04 13.69 -3.22
CA GLY A 152 -3.34 14.35 -3.31
C GLY A 152 -4.44 13.77 -2.40
N ALA A 153 -4.16 12.75 -1.58
CA ALA A 153 -5.16 12.23 -0.65
C ALA A 153 -5.59 13.29 0.39
N TRP A 154 -6.81 13.17 0.89
CA TRP A 154 -7.43 14.13 1.81
C TRP A 154 -7.02 13.91 3.27
N HIS A 155 -5.99 13.10 3.50
CA HIS A 155 -5.49 12.76 4.82
C HIS A 155 -3.96 12.64 4.80
N ARG A 156 -3.28 12.94 5.91
CA ARG A 156 -1.82 12.98 5.95
C ARG A 156 -1.17 11.59 6.01
N ARG A 157 -1.72 10.65 6.77
CA ARG A 157 -1.23 9.26 7.01
C ARG A 157 0.24 9.06 6.61
N ASN A 158 1.17 9.47 7.48
CA ASN A 158 2.60 9.23 7.28
C ASN A 158 2.87 7.73 7.37
N ARG A 159 3.57 7.19 6.36
CA ARG A 159 4.01 5.81 6.32
C ARG A 159 5.47 5.70 5.94
N LEU A 160 6.14 4.76 6.58
CA LEU A 160 7.47 4.31 6.24
C LEU A 160 7.34 3.38 5.04
N TRP A 161 8.12 3.67 4.01
CA TRP A 161 8.28 2.82 2.84
C TRP A 161 9.74 2.41 2.77
N ILE A 162 10.00 1.12 2.74
CA ILE A 162 11.33 0.54 2.54
C ILE A 162 11.33 -0.11 1.16
N ILE A 163 12.34 0.21 0.37
CA ILE A 163 12.58 -0.41 -0.93
C ILE A 163 13.95 -1.06 -0.84
N ALA A 164 13.94 -2.39 -0.91
CA ALA A 164 15.15 -3.20 -0.93
C ALA A 164 15.30 -3.86 -2.29
N TYR A 165 16.49 -3.85 -2.85
CA TYR A 165 16.77 -4.38 -4.19
C TYR A 165 18.05 -5.22 -4.16
N SER A 166 17.99 -6.40 -4.79
CA SER A 166 19.11 -7.35 -4.77
C SER A 166 20.32 -6.77 -5.49
N ASN A 167 21.49 -6.96 -4.90
CA ASN A 167 22.77 -6.64 -5.54
C ASN A 167 23.14 -7.64 -6.63
N GLU A 168 22.51 -8.82 -6.63
CA GLU A 168 22.64 -9.86 -7.65
C GLU A 168 21.40 -9.88 -8.55
N GLN A 169 21.59 -9.91 -9.87
CA GLN A 169 20.46 -10.03 -10.80
C GLN A 169 19.82 -11.42 -10.68
N HIS A 170 18.75 -11.54 -9.88
CA HIS A 170 17.93 -12.74 -9.85
C HIS A 170 16.89 -12.67 -10.98
N GLY A 171 17.20 -13.36 -12.07
CA GLY A 171 16.38 -13.51 -13.27
C GLY A 171 17.28 -13.86 -14.46
N ASN A 172 16.89 -14.83 -15.28
CA ASN A 172 17.65 -15.18 -16.50
C ASN A 172 17.69 -13.97 -17.45
N ILE A 173 18.72 -13.15 -17.34
CA ILE A 173 19.18 -12.23 -18.36
C ILE A 173 20.60 -12.71 -18.69
N SER A 174 20.69 -13.62 -19.65
CA SER A 174 21.97 -14.08 -20.19
C SER A 174 22.76 -12.87 -20.71
N GLY A 175 23.93 -12.58 -20.13
CA GLY A 175 24.95 -11.75 -20.78
C GLY A 175 25.51 -10.52 -20.04
N LEU A 176 25.36 -10.35 -18.73
CA LEU A 176 26.02 -9.23 -18.03
C LEU A 176 27.42 -9.61 -17.52
N SER A 177 28.45 -9.09 -18.18
CA SER A 177 29.78 -8.90 -17.59
C SER A 177 29.73 -7.77 -16.56
N SER A 178 30.49 -7.91 -15.47
CA SER A 178 30.61 -7.04 -14.29
C SER A 178 31.10 -5.61 -14.54
N GLY A 179 30.47 -4.87 -15.46
CA GLY A 179 30.74 -3.46 -15.77
C GLY A 179 29.65 -2.52 -15.26
N GLN A 180 30.04 -1.58 -14.40
CA GLN A 180 29.32 -0.38 -13.92
C GLN A 180 27.80 -0.34 -14.18
N ILE A 181 27.04 -1.09 -13.38
CA ILE A 181 25.59 -0.94 -13.30
C ILE A 181 25.29 0.41 -12.64
N SER A 182 24.56 1.28 -13.33
CA SER A 182 24.05 2.50 -12.70
C SER A 182 23.20 2.10 -11.49
N GLN A 183 23.68 2.38 -10.28
CA GLN A 183 23.03 1.94 -9.05
C GLN A 183 21.58 2.44 -9.04
N PHE A 184 20.59 1.55 -8.92
CA PHE A 184 19.22 1.96 -8.63
C PHE A 184 19.29 2.87 -7.42
N LYS A 185 18.69 4.05 -7.51
CA LYS A 185 18.60 4.96 -6.37
C LYS A 185 17.15 5.30 -6.20
N ALA A 186 16.47 4.63 -5.27
CA ALA A 186 15.09 4.93 -4.94
C ALA A 186 14.92 6.41 -4.51
N SER A 187 15.97 7.01 -3.98
CA SER A 187 16.07 8.44 -3.69
C SER A 187 15.85 9.35 -4.90
N LYS A 188 15.99 8.87 -6.14
CA LYS A 188 15.60 9.61 -7.35
C LYS A 188 14.08 9.65 -7.55
N ILE A 189 13.35 8.64 -7.08
CA ILE A 189 11.87 8.52 -7.17
C ILE A 189 11.20 9.63 -6.37
N PHE A 190 11.78 9.95 -5.21
CA PHE A 190 11.17 10.86 -4.23
C PHE A 190 11.84 12.22 -4.12
N LYS A 191 12.64 12.64 -5.12
CA LYS A 191 13.25 13.98 -5.11
C LYS A 191 12.19 15.08 -5.01
N ASP A 192 11.08 14.91 -5.73
CA ASP A 192 9.99 15.87 -5.79
C ASP A 192 9.06 15.81 -4.55
N PHE A 193 9.21 14.78 -3.71
CA PHE A 193 8.42 14.59 -2.50
C PHE A 193 9.03 15.27 -1.26
N LYS A 194 10.31 15.64 -1.31
CA LYS A 194 11.00 16.32 -0.21
C LYS A 194 10.42 17.70 0.11
N ASP A 195 9.79 18.33 -0.89
CA ASP A 195 9.31 19.71 -0.83
C ASP A 195 7.78 19.83 -0.88
N VAL A 196 7.03 18.74 -0.70
CA VAL A 196 5.55 18.83 -0.70
C VAL A 196 5.14 19.62 0.55
N PRO A 197 4.64 20.87 0.41
CA PRO A 197 4.23 21.67 1.55
C PRO A 197 3.13 20.91 2.30
N ASP A 198 2.97 21.16 3.60
CA ASP A 198 1.80 20.67 4.32
C ASP A 198 0.54 21.36 3.74
N THR A 199 0.02 20.75 2.67
CA THR A 199 -1.14 21.21 1.93
C THR A 199 -2.38 21.23 2.81
N ARG A 200 -2.34 20.69 4.04
CA ARG A 200 -3.41 20.89 5.01
C ARG A 200 -3.48 22.34 5.46
N LEU A 201 -2.40 23.07 5.74
CA LEU A 201 -2.50 24.50 6.09
C LEU A 201 -3.06 25.33 4.94
N GLN A 202 -2.66 25.02 3.70
CA GLN A 202 -3.12 25.74 2.52
C GLN A 202 -4.54 25.36 2.09
N ARG A 203 -4.91 24.08 2.16
CA ARG A 203 -6.26 23.59 1.87
C ARG A 203 -7.22 23.90 3.00
N GLN A 204 -6.81 23.84 4.26
CA GLN A 204 -7.59 24.31 5.41
C GLN A 204 -7.82 25.82 5.32
N ALA A 205 -6.80 26.62 5.00
CA ALA A 205 -6.99 28.06 4.76
C ALA A 205 -7.90 28.34 3.54
N LYS A 206 -7.87 27.49 2.51
CA LYS A 206 -8.76 27.58 1.34
C LYS A 206 -10.20 27.15 1.66
N TYR A 207 -10.36 26.09 2.45
CA TYR A 207 -11.65 25.57 2.93
C TYR A 207 -12.27 26.56 3.91
N GLU A 208 -11.51 27.11 4.86
CA GLU A 208 -11.91 28.18 5.79
C GLU A 208 -12.25 29.49 5.04
N LYS A 209 -11.53 29.83 3.96
CA LYS A 209 -11.92 30.93 3.06
C LYS A 209 -13.21 30.64 2.29
N GLN A 210 -13.48 29.39 1.91
CA GLN A 210 -14.69 28.98 1.20
C GLN A 210 -15.90 28.82 2.13
N THR A 211 -15.71 28.39 3.38
CA THR A 211 -16.78 28.24 4.38
C THR A 211 -17.15 29.56 5.06
N LYS A 212 -16.32 30.60 4.99
CA LYS A 212 -16.71 31.97 5.39
C LYS A 212 -17.90 32.53 4.60
N GLY A 213 -18.25 31.94 3.45
CA GLY A 213 -19.48 32.27 2.70
C GLY A 213 -20.69 31.38 3.03
N ILE A 214 -20.53 30.37 3.90
CA ILE A 214 -21.60 29.44 4.30
C ILE A 214 -22.07 29.70 5.73
N GLU A 215 -21.24 30.35 6.57
CA GLU A 215 -21.65 30.80 7.91
C GLU A 215 -22.68 31.96 7.92
N GLN A 216 -22.99 32.54 6.75
CA GLN A 216 -23.99 33.62 6.64
C GLN A 216 -25.42 33.13 6.30
N CYS A 217 -25.68 31.82 6.32
CA CYS A 217 -27.03 31.26 6.12
C CYS A 217 -27.58 30.47 7.31
N CYS A 218 -26.90 30.48 8.47
CA CYS A 218 -27.37 29.80 9.68
C CYS A 218 -27.32 30.76 10.88
N GLU A 219 -28.04 31.89 10.83
CA GLU A 219 -28.53 32.50 12.07
C GLU A 219 -29.61 31.58 12.65
N ILE A 220 -29.20 30.55 13.37
CA ILE A 220 -30.11 29.80 14.23
C ILE A 220 -30.20 30.60 15.53
N THR A 221 -31.24 31.44 15.61
CA THR A 221 -31.71 32.04 16.86
C THR A 221 -31.93 30.97 17.92
N ASN A 222 -31.45 31.22 19.13
CA ASN A 222 -31.64 30.41 20.33
C ASN A 222 -33.05 29.84 20.47
N ILE A 223 -33.18 28.50 20.54
CA ILE A 223 -34.39 27.83 21.03
C ILE A 223 -33.97 26.97 22.24
N PRO A 224 -34.60 27.12 23.43
CA PRO A 224 -34.19 26.40 24.63
C PRO A 224 -34.62 24.93 24.61
N ASN A 225 -33.78 24.08 25.22
CA ASN A 225 -34.00 22.66 25.46
C ASN A 225 -35.36 22.35 26.13
N THR A 226 -36.17 21.51 25.49
CA THR A 226 -37.17 20.68 26.20
C THR A 226 -37.24 19.26 25.59
N SER A 227 -37.02 18.29 26.49
CA SER A 227 -37.53 16.91 26.57
C SER A 227 -38.10 16.17 25.34
N SER A 228 -37.56 14.96 25.16
CA SER A 228 -38.22 13.69 24.80
C SER A 228 -39.18 13.64 23.60
N GLY A 229 -38.78 12.90 22.56
CA GLY A 229 -39.70 12.41 21.54
C GLY A 229 -39.00 11.57 20.47
N ARG A 230 -39.33 10.29 20.38
CA ARG A 230 -39.00 9.43 19.24
C ARG A 230 -39.72 9.95 17.99
N HIS A 231 -39.00 10.27 16.93
CA HIS A 231 -39.56 10.31 15.56
C HIS A 231 -38.54 9.81 14.53
N LYS A 232 -38.97 8.86 13.70
CA LYS A 232 -38.26 8.36 12.51
C LYS A 232 -38.24 9.46 11.43
N PRO A 233 -37.15 9.62 10.65
CA PRO A 233 -37.21 10.42 9.43
C PRO A 233 -37.91 9.62 8.32
N GLN A 234 -38.89 10.27 7.68
CA GLN A 234 -39.55 9.86 6.45
C GLN A 234 -38.64 10.07 5.23
N GLU A 235 -38.88 9.27 4.20
CA GLU A 235 -38.27 9.31 2.87
C GLU A 235 -38.55 10.64 2.15
N GLY A 236 -37.52 11.20 1.49
CA GLY A 236 -37.60 12.45 0.74
C GLY A 236 -36.57 12.49 -0.40
N GLU A 237 -37.09 12.18 -1.58
CA GLU A 237 -36.66 12.37 -2.97
C GLU A 237 -35.24 12.86 -3.33
N ILE A 238 -34.60 12.02 -4.16
CA ILE A 238 -33.39 12.24 -4.95
C ILE A 238 -33.72 13.17 -6.14
N SER A 239 -32.95 14.24 -6.33
CA SER A 239 -32.93 14.99 -7.61
C SER A 239 -31.59 14.78 -8.34
N THR A 240 -31.68 14.19 -9.53
CA THR A 240 -30.56 13.89 -10.45
C THR A 240 -30.49 14.92 -11.58
N ARG A 241 -29.39 15.67 -11.68
CA ARG A 241 -28.85 16.31 -12.90
C ARG A 241 -27.38 16.63 -12.61
N GLY A 242 -26.33 16.20 -13.30
CA GLY A 242 -26.09 15.37 -14.48
C GLY A 242 -24.69 15.73 -14.97
N ASN A 243 -23.78 14.78 -15.15
CA ASN A 243 -22.91 14.71 -16.33
C ASN A 243 -22.12 13.40 -16.35
N SER A 244 -22.27 12.69 -17.46
CA SER A 244 -21.77 11.36 -17.72
C SER A 244 -20.34 11.38 -18.25
N PHE A 245 -19.41 10.84 -17.46
CA PHE A 245 -18.20 10.21 -17.97
C PHE A 245 -18.25 8.73 -17.56
N LYS A 246 -18.59 7.85 -18.52
CA LYS A 246 -18.61 6.40 -18.32
C LYS A 246 -17.18 5.86 -18.30
N HIS A 247 -16.57 5.81 -17.12
CA HIS A 247 -15.60 4.77 -16.82
C HIS A 247 -16.37 3.60 -16.20
N GLN A 248 -16.21 2.39 -16.75
CA GLN A 248 -16.81 1.20 -16.15
C GLN A 248 -16.31 1.05 -14.70
N ASP A 249 -17.26 1.09 -13.78
CA ASP A 249 -17.11 1.20 -12.32
C ASP A 249 -16.53 -0.08 -11.67
N TRP A 250 -15.24 -0.38 -11.87
CA TRP A 250 -14.57 -1.42 -11.07
C TRP A 250 -14.15 -0.91 -9.68
N TRP A 251 -14.01 0.40 -9.49
CA TRP A 251 -13.75 1.06 -8.21
C TRP A 251 -14.47 2.41 -8.14
N ALA A 252 -15.67 2.44 -7.57
CA ALA A 252 -16.30 3.71 -7.20
C ALA A 252 -15.53 4.35 -6.01
N THR A 253 -15.38 5.67 -6.04
CA THR A 253 -14.77 6.53 -5.00
C THR A 253 -15.21 6.12 -3.58
N GLU A 254 -14.25 6.08 -2.65
CA GLU A 254 -14.40 5.61 -1.27
C GLU A 254 -15.53 6.33 -0.50
N PRO A 255 -16.36 5.61 0.29
CA PRO A 255 -17.48 6.21 1.02
C PRO A 255 -17.02 6.92 2.29
N ASP A 256 -17.86 7.85 2.75
CA ASP A 256 -17.69 8.62 3.99
C ASP A 256 -17.45 7.68 5.19
N VAL A 257 -16.24 7.73 5.78
CA VAL A 257 -15.81 6.82 6.87
C VAL A 257 -16.49 7.20 8.19
N GLY A 258 -17.78 6.87 8.28
CA GLY A 258 -18.56 7.05 9.50
C GLY A 258 -18.02 6.21 10.66
N ARG A 259 -18.27 6.67 11.90
CA ARG A 259 -17.84 6.04 13.15
C ARG A 259 -18.08 4.51 13.18
N VAL A 260 -17.14 3.77 13.78
CA VAL A 260 -17.25 2.32 14.00
C VAL A 260 -18.39 2.05 14.98
N ALA A 261 -19.47 1.42 14.52
CA ALA A 261 -20.59 0.99 15.36
C ALA A 261 -20.60 -0.54 15.46
N HIS A 262 -20.55 -1.06 16.69
CA HIS A 262 -20.63 -2.48 16.97
C HIS A 262 -22.04 -2.99 16.61
N GLY A 263 -22.16 -4.12 15.91
CA GLY A 263 -23.44 -4.77 15.61
C GLY A 263 -24.08 -4.46 14.24
N ILE A 264 -23.45 -3.62 13.40
CA ILE A 264 -23.87 -3.48 11.99
C ILE A 264 -23.12 -4.53 11.14
N PRO A 265 -23.82 -5.46 10.48
CA PRO A 265 -23.18 -6.49 9.66
C PRO A 265 -22.23 -5.88 8.61
N ASN A 266 -21.04 -6.48 8.46
CA ASN A 266 -20.01 -6.11 7.48
C ASN A 266 -19.41 -4.69 7.59
N ARG A 267 -19.82 -3.85 8.55
CA ARG A 267 -19.32 -2.47 8.66
C ARG A 267 -18.00 -2.37 9.40
N VAL A 268 -17.84 -3.14 10.49
CA VAL A 268 -16.64 -3.11 11.34
C VAL A 268 -15.43 -3.64 10.57
N ASP A 269 -15.55 -4.82 9.96
CA ASP A 269 -14.46 -5.43 9.19
C ASP A 269 -14.06 -4.55 8.01
N ARG A 270 -15.05 -3.98 7.28
CA ARG A 270 -14.79 -3.05 6.19
C ARG A 270 -14.00 -1.82 6.64
N LEU A 271 -14.46 -1.12 7.69
CA LEU A 271 -13.78 0.09 8.17
C LEU A 271 -12.38 -0.22 8.71
N LYS A 272 -12.23 -1.33 9.44
CA LYS A 272 -10.94 -1.81 9.93
C LYS A 272 -9.98 -2.07 8.76
N SER A 273 -10.43 -2.79 7.74
CA SER A 273 -9.58 -3.16 6.62
C SER A 273 -9.25 -1.96 5.71
N LEU A 274 -10.16 -1.01 5.52
CA LEU A 274 -9.86 0.28 4.87
C LEU A 274 -8.81 1.07 5.65
N GLY A 275 -8.96 1.16 6.98
CA GLY A 275 -8.01 1.84 7.86
C GLY A 275 -6.62 1.19 7.90
N ASN A 276 -6.53 -0.13 7.69
CA ASN A 276 -5.28 -0.88 7.69
C ASN A 276 -4.64 -0.99 6.30
N SER A 277 -5.39 -0.82 5.22
CA SER A 277 -4.84 -0.86 3.86
C SER A 277 -3.76 0.20 3.64
N ILE A 278 -2.84 -0.11 2.74
CA ILE A 278 -1.94 0.88 2.15
C ILE A 278 -2.72 1.84 1.24
N VAL A 279 -2.08 2.95 0.88
CA VAL A 279 -2.55 3.87 -0.17
C VAL A 279 -1.95 3.40 -1.51
N PRO A 280 -2.74 2.76 -2.40
CA PRO A 280 -2.19 2.08 -3.58
C PRO A 280 -1.48 3.02 -4.56
N GLN A 281 -1.87 4.29 -4.61
CA GLN A 281 -1.25 5.30 -5.47
C GLN A 281 0.23 5.52 -5.14
N ILE A 282 0.63 5.42 -3.86
CA ILE A 282 2.06 5.53 -3.49
C ILE A 282 2.82 4.29 -3.98
N ALA A 283 2.25 3.09 -3.77
CA ALA A 283 2.84 1.85 -4.25
C ALA A 283 2.97 1.82 -5.79
N LEU A 284 1.99 2.38 -6.51
CA LEU A 284 2.04 2.51 -7.97
C LEU A 284 3.28 3.30 -8.42
N ILE A 285 3.54 4.46 -7.82
CA ILE A 285 4.70 5.30 -8.15
C ILE A 285 6.01 4.53 -7.94
N ILE A 286 6.09 3.76 -6.85
CA ILE A 286 7.26 2.91 -6.57
C ILE A 286 7.43 1.84 -7.66
N PHE A 287 6.35 1.15 -8.02
CA PHE A 287 6.38 0.11 -9.04
C PHE A 287 6.72 0.65 -10.44
N GLU A 288 6.20 1.81 -10.81
CA GLU A 288 6.53 2.47 -12.07
C GLU A 288 8.01 2.85 -12.15
N ALA A 289 8.56 3.39 -11.06
CA ALA A 289 9.98 3.69 -10.99
C ALA A 289 10.88 2.45 -11.09
N ILE A 290 10.49 1.34 -10.45
CA ILE A 290 11.20 0.06 -10.60
C ILE A 290 11.15 -0.43 -12.05
N LYS A 291 9.98 -0.33 -12.71
CA LYS A 291 9.83 -0.68 -14.13
C LYS A 291 10.69 0.18 -15.04
N GLU A 292 10.73 1.49 -14.80
CA GLU A 292 11.54 2.43 -15.58
C GLU A 292 13.03 2.13 -15.46
N TYR A 293 13.49 1.85 -14.23
CA TYR A 293 14.87 1.46 -13.97
C TYR A 293 15.25 0.17 -14.71
N ASN A 294 14.43 -0.88 -14.61
CA ASN A 294 14.66 -2.15 -15.30
C ASN A 294 14.70 -1.99 -16.82
N SER A 295 13.81 -1.14 -17.36
CA SER A 295 13.77 -0.84 -18.79
C SER A 295 15.03 -0.11 -19.27
N THR A 296 15.56 0.81 -18.44
CA THR A 296 16.76 1.59 -18.77
C THR A 296 18.01 0.71 -18.76
N ASN A 297 18.18 -0.14 -17.74
CA ASN A 297 19.31 -1.06 -17.68
C ASN A 297 19.28 -2.11 -18.81
N THR A 298 18.09 -2.58 -19.20
CA THR A 298 17.98 -3.54 -20.32
C THR A 298 18.47 -2.93 -21.64
N LYS A 299 18.16 -1.66 -21.91
CA LYS A 299 18.59 -0.97 -23.15
C LYS A 299 20.10 -0.74 -23.22
N ILE A 300 20.75 -0.48 -22.09
CA ILE A 300 22.20 -0.27 -22.03
C ILE A 300 22.93 -1.57 -22.44
N VAL A 301 22.47 -2.72 -21.96
CA VAL A 301 23.07 -4.04 -22.25
C VAL A 301 22.94 -4.43 -23.73
N THR A 302 21.84 -4.08 -24.40
CA THR A 302 21.62 -4.42 -25.81
C THR A 302 22.34 -3.51 -26.81
N SER A 303 22.95 -2.41 -26.33
CA SER A 303 23.59 -1.38 -27.18
C SER A 303 25.12 -1.49 -27.22
N THR A 304 25.69 -2.48 -26.52
CA THR A 304 27.11 -2.85 -26.47
C THR A 304 27.31 -4.20 -27.12
#